data_AF-A0A167FGR3-F1
#
_entry.id   AF-A0A167FGR3-F1
#
_cell.length_a   1.000
_cell.length_b   1.000
_cell.length_c   1.000
_cell.angle_alpha   90.00
_cell.angle_beta   90.00
_cell.angle_gamma   90.00
#
_symmetry.space_group_name_H-M   'P 1'
#
loop_
_entity.id
_entity.type
_entity.pdbx_description
1 polymer ?
#
loop_
_entity_poly.entity_id
_entity_poly.type
_entity_poly.pdbx_seq_one_letter_code
_entity_poly.pdbx_strand_id
1 'polypeptide(L)'
;MQSFLDTVLRYDPKGENLEGGLLGLTKGYFGCVEAQGRGTLHCHMVVWVHGGLNPTQIKERILQDGDLALRDRLIHVLDDTISNFVPPDPGEDVRTEAAMYHPCSVRGPCLDGASGDGLQREREKDLHLLVKACQRHVHTDTCWKYCRDGQPKECRFNLDESNHVPETFFDMDLGELHLRRVDGLVNNYNATIIQALRCNMDIKFVGSGPLAKAILYYITDYITKSQLKVHVAYAALRLAVDRLNTAPVPPADVMERGKRLLQKCAHAMIANQELSGPQVAAYLLGFGDHYTSHCFRGLLWKAFEGHVERQLPSAECNVSMSHVQVPHPEAPAAAAAAAAAAAAAAADGDDDAGSDNSDASDADVGQTSPQLEEEVAVDILEDTGWMWQA
;
A
#
# COMPACT_ATOMS: atom_id res chain seq x y z
N MET A 1 -3.29 -3.66 -14.75
CA MET A 1 -4.17 -2.97 -13.78
C MET A 1 -5.40 -2.32 -14.41
N GLN A 2 -5.33 -1.66 -15.58
CA GLN A 2 -6.54 -1.07 -16.19
C GLN A 2 -7.71 -2.07 -16.33
N SER A 3 -7.46 -3.28 -16.85
CA SER A 3 -8.49 -4.32 -16.93
C SER A 3 -9.08 -4.74 -15.57
N PHE A 4 -8.29 -4.65 -14.49
CA PHE A 4 -8.81 -4.90 -13.13
C PHE A 4 -9.78 -3.79 -12.72
N LEU A 5 -9.46 -2.52 -12.99
CA LEU A 5 -10.35 -1.39 -12.71
C LEU A 5 -11.66 -1.50 -13.52
N ASP A 6 -11.56 -1.81 -14.81
CA ASP A 6 -12.71 -1.85 -15.73
C ASP A 6 -13.59 -3.10 -15.53
N THR A 7 -12.98 -4.25 -15.19
CA THR A 7 -13.69 -5.53 -15.15
C THR A 7 -14.01 -6.00 -13.74
N VAL A 8 -13.06 -5.87 -12.81
CA VAL A 8 -13.22 -6.36 -11.43
C VAL A 8 -13.90 -5.30 -10.57
N LEU A 9 -13.40 -4.06 -10.59
CA LEU A 9 -14.03 -2.96 -9.86
C LEU A 9 -15.22 -2.35 -10.61
N ARG A 10 -15.30 -2.57 -11.93
CA ARG A 10 -16.29 -1.98 -12.84
C ARG A 10 -16.47 -0.48 -12.60
N TYR A 11 -15.36 0.24 -12.43
CA TYR A 11 -15.41 1.67 -12.21
C TYR A 11 -16.00 2.38 -13.42
N ASP A 12 -17.04 3.17 -13.19
CA ASP A 12 -17.67 4.01 -14.22
C ASP A 12 -17.52 5.48 -13.83
N PRO A 13 -16.66 6.26 -14.53
CA PRO A 13 -16.46 7.67 -14.22
C PRO A 13 -17.72 8.52 -14.44
N LYS A 14 -18.71 8.04 -15.20
CA LYS A 14 -19.98 8.74 -15.39
C LYS A 14 -21.04 8.42 -14.33
N GLY A 15 -20.84 7.34 -13.58
CA GLY A 15 -21.82 6.85 -12.60
C GLY A 15 -23.16 6.40 -13.21
N GLU A 16 -23.18 6.02 -14.49
CA GLU A 16 -24.37 5.54 -15.18
C GLU A 16 -24.62 4.05 -14.90
N ASN A 17 -23.55 3.28 -14.65
CA ASN A 17 -23.63 1.86 -14.34
C ASN A 17 -23.88 1.61 -12.84
N LEU A 18 -25.10 1.15 -12.53
CA LEU A 18 -25.53 0.82 -11.17
C LEU A 18 -25.40 -0.67 -10.79
N GLU A 19 -24.82 -1.51 -11.66
CA GLU A 19 -24.61 -2.93 -11.32
C GLU A 19 -23.45 -3.13 -10.32
N GLY A 20 -22.47 -2.21 -10.31
CA GLY A 20 -21.27 -2.32 -9.48
C GLY A 20 -20.33 -3.45 -9.90
N GLY A 21 -19.11 -3.39 -9.36
CA GLY A 21 -18.11 -4.44 -9.48
C GLY A 21 -18.11 -5.39 -8.30
N LEU A 22 -17.03 -6.17 -8.19
CA LEU A 22 -16.84 -7.17 -7.14
C LEU A 22 -16.97 -6.61 -5.72
N LEU A 23 -16.51 -5.38 -5.48
CA LEU A 23 -16.55 -4.72 -4.17
C LEU A 23 -17.80 -3.85 -3.98
N GLY A 24 -18.73 -3.87 -4.94
CA GLY A 24 -19.90 -3.00 -5.01
C GLY A 24 -19.73 -1.85 -6.01
N LEU A 25 -20.52 -0.79 -5.85
CA LEU A 25 -20.45 0.39 -6.71
C LEU A 25 -19.20 1.21 -6.39
N THR A 26 -18.19 1.17 -7.26
CA THR A 26 -16.94 1.90 -7.04
C THR A 26 -17.15 3.40 -7.27
N LYS A 27 -17.05 4.21 -6.21
CA LYS A 27 -17.12 5.68 -6.25
C LYS A 27 -15.79 6.29 -6.71
N GLY A 28 -14.69 5.67 -6.30
CA GLY A 28 -13.36 6.12 -6.67
C GLY A 28 -12.28 5.14 -6.25
N TYR A 29 -11.08 5.35 -6.75
CA TYR A 29 -9.88 4.64 -6.36
C TYR A 29 -8.63 5.50 -6.52
N PHE A 30 -7.59 5.12 -5.78
CA PHE A 30 -6.23 5.59 -5.95
C PHE A 30 -5.30 4.39 -5.75
N GLY A 31 -4.39 4.14 -6.69
CA GLY A 31 -3.38 3.10 -6.60
C GLY A 31 -1.98 3.65 -6.92
N CYS A 32 -0.96 3.17 -6.23
CA CYS A 32 0.44 3.48 -6.49
C CYS A 32 1.20 2.17 -6.75
N VAL A 33 2.09 2.19 -7.74
CA VAL A 33 2.96 1.06 -8.11
C VAL A 33 4.38 1.36 -7.69
N GLU A 34 4.96 0.48 -6.88
CA GLU A 34 6.37 0.53 -6.49
C GLU A 34 7.08 -0.77 -6.90
N ALA A 35 8.41 -0.73 -7.06
CA ALA A 35 9.17 -1.97 -6.94
C ALA A 35 9.62 -2.18 -5.51
N GLN A 36 9.58 -3.43 -5.09
CA GLN A 36 10.23 -3.87 -3.87
C GLN A 36 11.71 -4.17 -4.11
N GLY A 37 12.48 -4.37 -3.03
CA GLY A 37 13.94 -4.61 -3.11
C GLY A 37 14.35 -5.80 -3.99
N ARG A 38 13.42 -6.71 -4.30
CA ARG A 38 13.61 -7.84 -5.24
C ARG A 38 13.25 -7.52 -6.70
N GLY A 39 12.89 -6.28 -6.98
CA GLY A 39 12.56 -5.76 -8.31
C GLY A 39 11.15 -6.09 -8.83
N THR A 40 10.33 -6.83 -8.08
CA THR A 40 8.92 -7.09 -8.44
C THR A 40 8.06 -5.87 -8.21
N LEU A 41 7.08 -5.65 -9.09
CA LEU A 41 6.12 -4.55 -8.98
C LEU A 41 5.00 -4.92 -8.02
N HIS A 42 4.66 -3.97 -7.15
CA HIS A 42 3.58 -4.07 -6.18
C HIS A 42 2.64 -2.89 -6.36
N CYS A 43 1.34 -3.13 -6.22
CA CYS A 43 0.33 -2.08 -6.26
C CYS A 43 -0.36 -1.94 -4.90
N HIS A 44 -0.26 -0.77 -4.30
CA HIS A 44 -1.05 -0.39 -3.11
C HIS A 44 -2.23 0.45 -3.57
N MET A 45 -3.45 0.03 -3.27
CA MET A 45 -4.68 0.69 -3.74
C MET A 45 -5.68 0.90 -2.62
N VAL A 46 -6.36 2.05 -2.67
CA VAL A 46 -7.60 2.33 -1.94
C VAL A 46 -8.75 2.40 -2.93
N VAL A 47 -9.86 1.77 -2.59
CA VAL A 47 -11.10 1.77 -3.39
C VAL A 47 -12.25 2.25 -2.51
N TRP A 48 -12.86 3.37 -2.86
CA TRP A 48 -14.06 3.90 -2.21
C TRP A 48 -15.30 3.35 -2.88
N VAL A 49 -16.27 2.91 -2.07
CA VAL A 49 -17.52 2.32 -2.55
C VAL A 49 -18.71 3.17 -2.15
N HIS A 50 -19.70 3.26 -3.04
CA HIS A 50 -20.90 4.05 -2.84
C HIS A 50 -21.69 3.53 -1.65
N GLY A 51 -22.09 4.44 -0.75
CA GLY A 51 -22.75 4.07 0.50
C GLY A 51 -21.82 3.50 1.57
N GLY A 52 -20.49 3.53 1.35
CA GLY A 52 -19.49 3.21 2.35
C GLY A 52 -19.49 4.25 3.47
N LEU A 53 -20.08 3.90 4.61
CA LEU A 53 -20.11 4.74 5.81
C LEU A 53 -18.72 4.82 6.43
N ASN A 54 -18.27 5.99 6.89
CA ASN A 54 -17.03 6.08 7.66
C ASN A 54 -17.14 5.34 9.01
N PRO A 55 -16.00 4.99 9.64
CA PRO A 55 -16.01 4.28 10.92
C PRO A 55 -16.86 4.90 12.02
N THR A 56 -16.89 6.23 12.10
CA THR A 56 -17.69 6.96 13.09
C THR A 56 -19.18 6.75 12.83
N GLN A 57 -19.61 6.89 11.57
CA GLN A 57 -21.00 6.64 11.17
C GLN A 57 -21.42 5.19 11.39
N ILE A 58 -20.54 4.21 11.11
CA ILE A 58 -20.81 2.79 11.39
C ILE A 58 -21.06 2.62 12.90
N LYS A 59 -20.16 3.16 13.73
CA LYS A 59 -20.27 3.08 15.18
C LYS A 59 -21.53 3.77 15.71
N GLU A 60 -21.85 4.97 15.24
CA GLU A 60 -23.06 5.71 15.61
C GLU A 60 -24.32 4.93 15.27
N ARG A 61 -24.44 4.45 14.02
CA ARG A 61 -25.64 3.69 13.60
C ARG A 61 -25.81 2.38 14.37
N ILE A 62 -24.72 1.66 14.65
CA ILE A 62 -24.81 0.37 15.35
C ILE A 62 -25.07 0.58 16.85
N LEU A 63 -24.32 1.49 17.50
CA LEU A 63 -24.38 1.65 18.96
C LEU A 63 -25.47 2.62 19.43
N GLN A 64 -25.62 3.77 18.77
CA GLN A 64 -26.55 4.81 19.19
C GLN A 64 -27.94 4.56 18.61
N ASP A 65 -28.03 4.29 17.30
CA ASP A 65 -29.32 4.03 16.64
C ASP A 65 -29.79 2.58 16.80
N GLY A 66 -28.93 1.68 17.28
CA GLY A 66 -29.26 0.26 17.49
C GLY A 66 -29.51 -0.51 16.18
N ASP A 67 -28.92 -0.09 15.07
CA ASP A 67 -29.12 -0.69 13.74
C ASP A 67 -28.38 -2.03 13.60
N LEU A 68 -28.89 -3.07 14.27
CA LEU A 68 -28.34 -4.42 14.21
C LEU A 68 -28.45 -5.02 12.80
N ALA A 69 -29.41 -4.57 12.00
CA ALA A 69 -29.55 -5.03 10.62
C ALA A 69 -28.40 -4.52 9.74
N LEU A 70 -27.92 -3.29 9.95
CA LEU A 70 -26.69 -2.79 9.33
C LEU A 70 -25.48 -3.63 9.76
N ARG A 71 -25.33 -3.87 11.07
CA ARG A 71 -24.24 -4.71 11.61
C ARG A 71 -24.19 -6.07 10.91
N ASP A 72 -25.32 -6.78 10.87
CA ASP A 72 -25.37 -8.14 10.32
C ASP A 72 -25.11 -8.16 8.81
N ARG A 73 -25.62 -7.16 8.07
CA ARG A 73 -25.31 -7.01 6.64
C ARG A 73 -23.84 -6.70 6.40
N LEU A 74 -23.23 -5.82 7.21
CA LEU A 74 -21.81 -5.49 7.10
C LEU A 74 -20.95 -6.74 7.35
N ILE A 75 -21.21 -7.46 8.43
CA ILE A 75 -20.50 -8.71 8.76
C ILE A 75 -20.62 -9.70 7.60
N HIS A 76 -21.83 -9.91 7.08
CA HIS A 76 -22.07 -10.83 5.97
C HIS A 76 -21.28 -10.46 4.71
N VAL A 77 -21.30 -9.19 4.31
CA VAL A 77 -20.54 -8.71 3.14
C VAL A 77 -19.03 -8.92 3.33
N LEU A 78 -18.51 -8.68 4.52
CA LEU A 78 -17.08 -8.83 4.80
C LEU A 78 -16.64 -10.30 4.81
N ASP A 79 -17.45 -11.19 5.40
CA ASP A 79 -17.17 -12.63 5.41
C ASP A 79 -17.29 -13.26 4.01
N ASP A 80 -18.17 -12.74 3.15
CA ASP A 80 -18.29 -13.16 1.75
C ASP A 80 -17.13 -12.62 0.89
N THR A 81 -16.67 -11.41 1.17
CA THR A 81 -15.62 -10.74 0.36
C THR A 81 -14.22 -11.19 0.74
N ILE A 82 -13.95 -11.47 2.02
CA ILE A 82 -12.61 -11.72 2.55
C ILE A 82 -12.46 -13.18 3.01
N SER A 83 -11.51 -13.87 2.37
CA SER A 83 -11.03 -15.20 2.76
C SER A 83 -9.65 -15.10 3.40
N ASN A 84 -9.35 -16.00 4.34
CA ASN A 84 -8.08 -16.04 5.07
C ASN A 84 -7.73 -17.46 5.52
N PHE A 85 -7.94 -18.41 4.62
CA PHE A 85 -7.58 -19.81 4.80
C PHE A 85 -7.23 -20.39 3.42
N VAL A 86 -6.44 -21.46 3.41
CA VAL A 86 -6.22 -22.25 2.19
C VAL A 86 -7.48 -23.10 1.95
N PRO A 87 -8.18 -22.95 0.80
CA PRO A 87 -9.36 -23.77 0.50
C PRO A 87 -9.04 -25.26 0.51
N PRO A 88 -10.02 -26.15 0.75
CA PRO A 88 -9.78 -27.59 0.68
C PRO A 88 -9.25 -28.03 -0.70
N ASP A 89 -8.37 -29.04 -0.72
CA ASP A 89 -7.92 -29.65 -1.96
C ASP A 89 -9.01 -30.60 -2.49
N PRO A 90 -9.52 -30.41 -3.72
CA PRO A 90 -10.57 -31.28 -4.29
C PRO A 90 -10.06 -32.66 -4.72
N GLY A 91 -8.76 -32.97 -4.60
CA GLY A 91 -8.20 -34.30 -4.82
C GLY A 91 -6.96 -34.32 -5.72
N GLU A 92 -6.19 -35.40 -5.65
CA GLU A 92 -5.01 -35.63 -6.50
C GLU A 92 -5.38 -36.03 -7.95
N ASP A 93 -6.60 -36.49 -8.17
CA ASP A 93 -7.14 -36.86 -9.49
C ASP A 93 -7.39 -35.64 -10.39
N VAL A 94 -7.54 -34.45 -9.80
CA VAL A 94 -7.80 -33.21 -10.51
C VAL A 94 -6.50 -32.64 -11.07
N ARG A 95 -6.39 -32.57 -12.39
CA ARG A 95 -5.22 -32.05 -13.10
C ARG A 95 -5.44 -30.59 -13.48
N THR A 96 -4.46 -29.75 -13.15
CA THR A 96 -4.40 -28.34 -13.56
C THR A 96 -2.96 -27.99 -13.96
N GLU A 97 -2.78 -26.95 -14.76
CA GLU A 97 -1.43 -26.42 -15.07
C GLU A 97 -0.68 -25.98 -13.79
N ALA A 98 -1.42 -25.43 -12.81
CA ALA A 98 -0.87 -25.03 -11.52
C ALA A 98 -0.37 -26.20 -10.65
N ALA A 99 -0.72 -27.45 -10.99
CA ALA A 99 -0.15 -28.64 -10.35
C ALA A 99 1.21 -29.03 -10.94
N MET A 100 1.52 -28.59 -12.17
CA MET A 100 2.78 -28.90 -12.86
C MET A 100 3.81 -27.77 -12.74
N TYR A 101 3.33 -26.53 -12.70
CA TYR A 101 4.14 -25.32 -12.65
C TYR A 101 3.72 -24.42 -11.50
N HIS A 102 4.52 -23.39 -11.21
CA HIS A 102 4.12 -22.41 -10.21
C HIS A 102 2.77 -21.76 -10.60
N PRO A 103 1.76 -21.69 -9.71
CA PRO A 103 0.42 -21.20 -10.07
C PRO A 103 0.46 -19.78 -10.65
N CYS A 104 1.33 -18.94 -10.11
CA CYS A 104 1.51 -17.54 -10.51
C CYS A 104 2.28 -17.40 -11.87
N SER A 105 2.74 -18.50 -12.50
CA SER A 105 3.39 -18.50 -13.84
C SER A 105 2.56 -19.11 -14.97
N VAL A 106 1.34 -19.59 -14.69
CA VAL A 106 0.44 -20.20 -15.67
C VAL A 106 -0.88 -19.46 -15.73
N ARG A 107 -1.64 -19.66 -16.81
CA ARG A 107 -3.03 -19.18 -16.88
C ARG A 107 -3.91 -20.06 -16.00
N GLY A 108 -4.97 -19.46 -15.45
CA GLY A 108 -5.99 -20.22 -14.74
C GLY A 108 -6.82 -21.09 -15.70
N PRO A 109 -7.72 -21.92 -15.15
CA PRO A 109 -8.61 -22.77 -15.93
C PRO A 109 -9.37 -22.01 -17.01
N CYS A 110 -9.51 -22.61 -18.18
CA CYS A 110 -10.22 -22.00 -19.30
C CYS A 110 -11.73 -21.97 -19.02
N LEU A 111 -12.30 -20.76 -19.05
CA LEU A 111 -13.73 -20.55 -18.78
C LEU A 111 -14.59 -20.66 -20.06
N ASP A 112 -13.97 -20.79 -21.23
CA ASP A 112 -14.67 -20.81 -22.51
C ASP A 112 -15.35 -22.16 -22.75
N GLY A 113 -16.69 -22.16 -22.84
CA GLY A 113 -17.48 -23.31 -23.31
C GLY A 113 -17.57 -24.52 -22.38
N ALA A 114 -16.92 -24.49 -21.20
CA ALA A 114 -16.99 -25.55 -20.21
C ALA A 114 -17.98 -25.18 -19.09
N SER A 115 -19.14 -25.83 -19.09
CA SER A 115 -20.07 -25.83 -17.95
C SER A 115 -20.23 -27.27 -17.47
N GLY A 116 -19.73 -27.58 -16.28
CA GLY A 116 -19.84 -28.89 -15.65
C GLY A 116 -18.91 -29.08 -14.45
N ASP A 117 -19.13 -30.14 -13.67
CA ASP A 117 -18.42 -30.45 -12.42
C ASP A 117 -16.89 -30.53 -12.58
N GLY A 118 -16.41 -30.92 -13.77
CA GLY A 118 -14.98 -30.99 -14.08
C GLY A 118 -14.28 -29.63 -14.01
N LEU A 119 -14.87 -28.58 -14.62
CA LEU A 119 -14.31 -27.24 -14.56
C LEU A 119 -14.34 -26.68 -13.13
N GLN A 120 -15.41 -26.94 -12.39
CA GLN A 120 -15.51 -26.49 -11.01
C GLN A 120 -14.39 -27.09 -10.15
N ARG A 121 -14.18 -28.41 -10.23
CA ARG A 121 -13.08 -29.07 -9.52
C ARG A 121 -11.71 -28.55 -9.95
N GLU A 122 -11.52 -28.29 -11.25
CA GLU A 122 -10.30 -27.68 -11.78
C GLU A 122 -10.04 -26.30 -11.16
N ARG A 123 -11.07 -25.44 -11.08
CA ARG A 123 -11.00 -24.12 -10.45
C ARG A 123 -10.71 -24.19 -8.96
N GLU A 124 -11.36 -25.12 -8.24
CA GLU A 124 -11.11 -25.35 -6.82
C GLU A 124 -9.67 -25.79 -6.57
N LYS A 125 -9.14 -26.69 -7.42
CA LYS A 125 -7.76 -27.16 -7.34
C LYS A 125 -6.76 -26.03 -7.64
N ASP A 126 -7.02 -25.26 -8.69
CA ASP A 126 -6.20 -24.11 -9.05
C ASP A 126 -6.19 -23.06 -7.93
N LEU A 127 -7.35 -22.71 -7.36
CA LEU A 127 -7.45 -21.77 -6.25
C LEU A 127 -6.72 -22.29 -4.99
N HIS A 128 -6.89 -23.58 -4.64
CA HIS A 128 -6.14 -24.20 -3.54
C HIS A 128 -4.63 -24.00 -3.70
N LEU A 129 -4.10 -24.37 -4.87
CA LEU A 129 -2.66 -24.29 -5.15
C LEU A 129 -2.19 -22.83 -5.18
N LEU A 130 -2.98 -21.93 -5.74
CA LEU A 130 -2.69 -20.51 -5.83
C LEU A 130 -2.62 -19.84 -4.45
N VAL A 131 -3.61 -20.07 -3.59
CA VAL A 131 -3.63 -19.53 -2.22
C VAL A 131 -2.51 -20.14 -1.39
N LYS A 132 -2.28 -21.46 -1.51
CA LYS A 132 -1.18 -22.14 -0.82
C LYS A 132 0.19 -21.59 -1.21
N ALA A 133 0.40 -21.26 -2.48
CA ALA A 133 1.67 -20.75 -2.97
C ALA A 133 1.86 -19.25 -2.72
N CYS A 134 0.83 -18.44 -2.95
CA CYS A 134 0.93 -16.98 -3.01
C CYS A 134 0.31 -16.27 -1.78
N GLN A 135 -0.39 -16.95 -0.85
CA GLN A 135 -0.96 -16.32 0.38
C GLN A 135 -0.49 -16.88 1.71
N ARG A 136 -0.02 -18.13 1.74
CA ARG A 136 0.43 -18.76 2.98
C ARG A 136 1.79 -18.20 3.37
N HIS A 137 1.87 -17.65 4.58
CA HIS A 137 3.08 -17.11 5.14
C HIS A 137 4.03 -18.22 5.58
N VAL A 138 5.32 -18.02 5.29
CA VAL A 138 6.41 -18.81 5.84
C VAL A 138 7.37 -17.83 6.49
N HIS A 139 7.59 -18.02 7.78
CA HIS A 139 8.48 -17.15 8.53
C HIS A 139 9.91 -17.20 7.99
N THR A 140 10.47 -16.02 7.76
CA THR A 140 11.87 -15.80 7.35
C THR A 140 12.54 -14.81 8.31
N ASP A 141 13.83 -14.54 8.13
CA ASP A 141 14.55 -13.59 8.98
C ASP A 141 13.93 -12.18 8.97
N THR A 142 13.29 -11.80 7.86
CA THR A 142 12.55 -10.52 7.75
C THR A 142 11.40 -10.39 8.76
N CYS A 143 10.81 -11.52 9.16
CA CYS A 143 9.72 -11.56 10.14
C CYS A 143 10.22 -11.19 11.53
N TRP A 144 11.49 -11.47 11.81
CA TRP A 144 12.12 -11.29 13.11
C TRP A 144 12.96 -10.01 13.19
N LYS A 145 12.95 -9.17 12.13
CA LYS A 145 13.79 -7.97 12.00
C LYS A 145 13.73 -7.04 13.21
N TYR A 146 12.58 -6.92 13.87
CA TYR A 146 12.38 -6.05 15.03
C TYR A 146 12.28 -6.81 16.37
N CYS A 147 12.44 -8.13 16.34
CA CYS A 147 12.51 -8.91 17.56
C CYS A 147 13.82 -8.62 18.29
N ARG A 148 13.73 -8.30 19.57
CA ARG A 148 14.90 -8.10 20.43
C ARG A 148 15.35 -9.43 21.01
N ASP A 149 16.66 -9.57 21.23
CA ASP A 149 17.23 -10.74 21.87
C ASP A 149 16.59 -10.99 23.25
N GLY A 150 16.16 -12.22 23.48
CA GLY A 150 15.52 -12.64 24.74
C GLY A 150 14.02 -12.36 24.86
N GLN A 151 13.39 -11.74 23.85
CA GLN A 151 11.93 -11.64 23.76
C GLN A 151 11.33 -12.74 22.88
N PRO A 152 10.06 -13.13 23.10
CA PRO A 152 9.34 -13.99 22.16
C PRO A 152 9.42 -13.43 20.75
N LYS A 153 9.66 -14.30 19.78
CA LYS A 153 9.65 -13.92 18.37
C LYS A 153 8.22 -13.63 17.95
N GLU A 154 7.93 -12.38 17.66
CA GLU A 154 6.65 -11.95 17.12
C GLU A 154 6.84 -11.61 15.64
N CYS A 155 5.97 -12.17 14.79
CA CYS A 155 6.06 -11.91 13.36
C CYS A 155 5.78 -10.43 13.09
N ARG A 156 6.70 -9.75 12.39
CA ARG A 156 6.54 -8.36 11.93
C ARG A 156 5.18 -8.10 11.26
N PHE A 157 4.65 -9.09 10.54
CA PHE A 157 3.39 -8.99 9.80
C PHE A 157 2.17 -9.41 10.63
N ASN A 158 2.36 -9.75 11.89
CA ASN A 158 1.32 -10.25 12.81
C ASN A 158 0.59 -11.51 12.28
N LEU A 159 1.33 -12.37 11.59
CA LEU A 159 0.86 -13.65 11.07
C LEU A 159 1.38 -14.76 11.98
N ASP A 160 0.49 -15.41 12.71
CA ASP A 160 0.82 -16.44 13.70
C ASP A 160 -0.33 -17.44 13.84
N GLU A 161 -0.04 -18.70 14.12
CA GLU A 161 -1.07 -19.74 14.27
C GLU A 161 -2.02 -19.46 15.45
N SER A 162 -1.55 -18.77 16.49
CA SER A 162 -2.37 -18.35 17.63
C SER A 162 -3.33 -17.20 17.30
N ASN A 163 -3.11 -16.53 16.16
CA ASN A 163 -3.93 -15.44 15.71
C ASN A 163 -5.21 -15.96 15.05
N HIS A 164 -6.12 -16.49 15.86
CA HIS A 164 -7.35 -17.13 15.42
C HIS A 164 -8.57 -16.42 16.00
N VAL A 165 -9.49 -15.99 15.12
CA VAL A 165 -10.79 -15.42 15.48
C VAL A 165 -11.85 -16.22 14.72
N PRO A 166 -12.72 -16.99 15.42
CA PRO A 166 -13.59 -17.97 14.77
C PRO A 166 -14.66 -17.35 13.87
N GLU A 167 -15.17 -16.17 14.24
CA GLU A 167 -16.29 -15.51 13.56
C GLU A 167 -16.07 -13.99 13.56
N THR A 168 -16.62 -13.31 12.56
CA THR A 168 -16.60 -11.86 12.49
C THR A 168 -17.67 -11.33 13.46
N PHE A 169 -17.31 -10.39 14.32
CA PHE A 169 -18.24 -9.80 15.28
C PHE A 169 -17.99 -8.31 15.50
N PHE A 170 -19.01 -7.61 15.97
CA PHE A 170 -18.91 -6.21 16.38
C PHE A 170 -18.92 -6.16 17.91
N ASP A 171 -17.83 -5.67 18.50
CA ASP A 171 -17.73 -5.41 19.93
C ASP A 171 -18.60 -4.19 20.27
N MET A 172 -19.69 -4.44 21.00
CA MET A 172 -20.66 -3.40 21.34
C MET A 172 -20.16 -2.46 22.45
N ASP A 173 -19.18 -2.88 23.24
CA ASP A 173 -18.63 -2.09 24.34
C ASP A 173 -17.55 -1.13 23.81
N LEU A 174 -16.68 -1.63 22.93
CA LEU A 174 -15.61 -0.85 22.32
C LEU A 174 -16.07 -0.09 21.06
N GLY A 175 -17.12 -0.58 20.40
CA GLY A 175 -17.56 -0.09 19.10
C GLY A 175 -16.57 -0.42 18.00
N GLU A 176 -15.99 -1.61 18.05
CA GLU A 176 -14.94 -2.07 17.14
C GLU A 176 -15.39 -3.32 16.39
N LEU A 177 -15.07 -3.37 15.10
CA LEU A 177 -15.33 -4.53 14.26
C LEU A 177 -14.12 -5.46 14.27
N HIS A 178 -14.34 -6.72 14.65
CA HIS A 178 -13.33 -7.77 14.62
C HIS A 178 -13.64 -8.75 13.50
N LEU A 179 -12.73 -8.84 12.52
CA LEU A 179 -12.86 -9.79 11.42
C LEU A 179 -12.46 -11.20 11.86
N ARG A 180 -13.21 -12.19 11.38
CA ARG A 180 -12.86 -13.60 11.43
C ARG A 180 -11.47 -13.81 10.85
N ARG A 181 -10.69 -14.69 11.48
CA ARG A 181 -9.36 -15.14 11.04
C ARG A 181 -9.25 -16.63 11.33
N VAL A 182 -9.51 -17.45 10.30
CA VAL A 182 -9.54 -18.91 10.44
C VAL A 182 -8.14 -19.53 10.36
N ASP A 183 -7.27 -18.98 9.51
CA ASP A 183 -5.86 -19.36 9.47
C ASP A 183 -5.00 -18.11 9.66
N GLY A 184 -4.37 -18.00 10.84
CA GLY A 184 -3.55 -16.84 11.19
C GLY A 184 -2.24 -16.73 10.41
N LEU A 185 -1.89 -17.74 9.60
CA LEU A 185 -0.74 -17.72 8.69
C LEU A 185 -1.12 -17.41 7.23
N VAL A 186 -2.39 -17.13 6.92
CA VAL A 186 -2.83 -16.81 5.56
C VAL A 186 -3.28 -15.35 5.50
N ASN A 187 -2.71 -14.60 4.55
CA ASN A 187 -3.13 -13.23 4.29
C ASN A 187 -4.61 -13.17 3.88
N ASN A 188 -5.24 -12.02 4.11
CA ASN A 188 -6.60 -11.80 3.64
C ASN A 188 -6.60 -11.67 2.11
N TYR A 189 -7.42 -12.45 1.42
CA TYR A 189 -7.57 -12.36 -0.02
C TYR A 189 -9.04 -12.39 -0.42
N ASN A 190 -9.34 -11.94 -1.64
CA ASN A 190 -10.62 -12.20 -2.27
C ASN A 190 -10.42 -13.29 -3.32
N ALA A 191 -11.26 -14.33 -3.31
CA ALA A 191 -11.11 -15.49 -4.19
C ALA A 191 -11.15 -15.12 -5.68
N THR A 192 -11.99 -14.16 -6.08
CA THR A 192 -12.09 -13.70 -7.47
C THR A 192 -10.86 -12.88 -7.86
N ILE A 193 -10.41 -11.96 -7.01
CA ILE A 193 -9.23 -11.13 -7.27
C ILE A 193 -7.98 -12.00 -7.43
N ILE A 194 -7.74 -12.93 -6.50
CA ILE A 194 -6.54 -13.76 -6.55
C ILE A 194 -6.53 -14.65 -7.79
N GLN A 195 -7.68 -15.22 -8.20
CA GLN A 195 -7.79 -16.01 -9.44
C GLN A 195 -7.47 -15.16 -10.69
N ALA A 196 -7.87 -13.90 -10.70
CA ALA A 196 -7.65 -12.99 -11.83
C ALA A 196 -6.19 -12.52 -11.92
N LEU A 197 -5.59 -12.16 -10.78
CA LEU A 197 -4.26 -11.55 -10.74
C LEU A 197 -3.13 -12.58 -10.59
N ARG A 198 -3.43 -13.70 -9.96
CA ARG A 198 -2.52 -14.82 -9.72
C ARG A 198 -1.20 -14.39 -9.08
N CYS A 199 -1.28 -13.56 -8.05
CA CYS A 199 -0.14 -13.11 -7.26
C CYS A 199 -0.55 -13.02 -5.79
N ASN A 200 0.42 -12.73 -4.92
CA ASN A 200 0.11 -12.39 -3.52
C ASN A 200 -0.83 -11.18 -3.50
N MET A 201 -1.70 -11.12 -2.49
CA MET A 201 -2.54 -9.96 -2.24
C MET A 201 -2.94 -9.88 -0.78
N ASP A 202 -3.27 -8.67 -0.30
CA ASP A 202 -3.80 -8.44 1.04
C ASP A 202 -4.96 -7.45 0.98
N ILE A 203 -6.20 -7.93 1.09
CA ILE A 203 -7.41 -7.10 1.12
C ILE A 203 -7.84 -6.79 2.56
N LYS A 204 -8.10 -5.52 2.84
CA LYS A 204 -8.58 -5.08 4.16
C LYS A 204 -9.75 -4.10 4.03
N PHE A 205 -10.74 -4.28 4.90
CA PHE A 205 -11.82 -3.31 5.07
C PHE A 205 -11.39 -2.22 6.06
N VAL A 206 -11.58 -0.95 5.71
CA VAL A 206 -11.18 0.19 6.53
C VAL A 206 -12.32 0.60 7.47
N GLY A 207 -12.70 -0.26 8.42
CA GLY A 207 -13.92 -0.09 9.21
C GLY A 207 -13.81 0.70 10.52
N SER A 208 -12.61 0.97 11.03
CA SER A 208 -12.41 1.65 12.32
C SER A 208 -11.58 2.94 12.18
N GLY A 209 -11.82 3.95 13.02
CA GLY A 209 -11.10 5.23 12.97
C GLY A 209 -9.59 5.11 13.16
N PRO A 210 -9.11 4.32 14.15
CA PRO A 210 -7.68 4.02 14.28
C PRO A 210 -7.10 3.26 13.08
N LEU A 211 -7.83 2.27 12.54
CA LEU A 211 -7.39 1.52 11.36
C LEU A 211 -7.32 2.42 10.12
N ALA A 212 -8.28 3.32 9.93
CA ALA A 212 -8.28 4.30 8.86
C ALA A 212 -7.06 5.21 8.93
N LYS A 213 -6.74 5.75 10.12
CA LYS A 213 -5.51 6.55 10.30
C LYS A 213 -4.26 5.74 10.01
N ALA A 214 -4.15 4.53 10.55
CA ALA A 214 -2.99 3.67 10.32
C ALA A 214 -2.79 3.35 8.83
N ILE A 215 -3.89 3.07 8.11
CA ILE A 215 -3.89 2.79 6.67
C ILE A 215 -3.52 4.04 5.86
N LEU A 216 -4.04 5.22 6.23
CA LEU A 216 -3.65 6.48 5.59
C LEU A 216 -2.15 6.73 5.74
N TYR A 217 -1.59 6.54 6.95
CA TYR A 217 -0.14 6.66 7.15
C TYR A 217 0.63 5.62 6.34
N TYR A 218 0.18 4.37 6.33
CA TYR A 218 0.79 3.29 5.56
C TYR A 218 0.85 3.65 4.07
N ILE A 219 -0.28 3.95 3.45
CA ILE A 219 -0.33 4.30 2.01
C ILE A 219 0.45 5.58 1.72
N THR A 220 0.37 6.59 2.59
CA THR A 220 1.15 7.82 2.42
C THR A 220 2.64 7.52 2.45
N ASP A 221 3.09 6.61 3.31
CA ASP A 221 4.49 6.18 3.36
C ASP A 221 4.90 5.54 2.02
N TYR A 222 4.08 4.67 1.43
CA TYR A 222 4.37 4.10 0.10
C TYR A 222 4.33 5.12 -1.03
N ILE A 223 3.36 6.04 -1.03
CA ILE A 223 3.27 7.12 -2.03
C ILE A 223 4.48 8.06 -1.92
N THR A 224 4.91 8.36 -0.71
CA THR A 224 6.02 9.30 -0.45
C THR A 224 7.37 8.61 -0.31
N LYS A 225 7.42 7.29 -0.50
CA LYS A 225 8.62 6.49 -0.34
C LYS A 225 9.68 6.98 -1.31
N SER A 226 10.78 7.45 -0.75
CA SER A 226 11.92 7.87 -1.56
C SER A 226 12.45 6.66 -2.32
N GLN A 227 12.40 6.72 -3.65
CA GLN A 227 13.02 5.70 -4.52
C GLN A 227 14.54 5.65 -4.32
N LEU A 228 15.13 6.70 -3.73
CA LEU A 228 16.55 6.79 -3.44
C LEU A 228 16.81 6.65 -1.94
N LYS A 229 17.55 5.60 -1.56
CA LYS A 229 18.01 5.41 -0.18
C LYS A 229 18.95 6.54 0.23
N VAL A 230 18.82 7.01 1.46
CA VAL A 230 19.59 8.16 2.00
C VAL A 230 21.11 7.95 1.88
N HIS A 231 21.61 6.72 2.06
CA HIS A 231 23.04 6.44 1.95
C HIS A 231 23.56 6.56 0.50
N VAL A 232 22.75 6.18 -0.50
CA VAL A 232 23.07 6.37 -1.93
C VAL A 232 23.05 7.86 -2.26
N ALA A 233 22.04 8.59 -1.77
CA ALA A 233 21.97 10.04 -1.89
C ALA A 233 23.22 10.71 -1.28
N TYR A 234 23.65 10.27 -0.11
CA TYR A 234 24.82 10.80 0.59
C TYR A 234 26.13 10.50 -0.15
N ALA A 235 26.29 9.28 -0.69
CA ALA A 235 27.45 8.92 -1.50
C ALA A 235 27.53 9.77 -2.77
N ALA A 236 26.41 9.97 -3.46
CA ALA A 236 26.32 10.83 -4.64
C ALA A 236 26.61 12.31 -4.32
N LEU A 237 26.08 12.81 -3.20
CA LEU A 237 26.36 14.16 -2.69
C LEU A 237 27.85 14.36 -2.40
N ARG A 238 28.47 13.41 -1.70
CA ARG A 238 29.91 13.45 -1.38
C ARG A 238 30.75 13.49 -2.65
N LEU A 239 30.47 12.60 -3.61
CA LEU A 239 31.17 12.57 -4.89
C LEU A 239 31.04 13.89 -5.67
N ALA A 240 29.85 14.49 -5.66
CA ALA A 240 29.60 15.76 -6.34
C ALA A 240 30.35 16.93 -5.68
N VAL A 241 30.43 16.97 -4.35
CA VAL A 241 31.22 17.94 -3.58
C VAL A 241 32.71 17.80 -3.89
N ASP A 242 33.24 16.58 -3.86
CA ASP A 242 34.66 16.32 -4.13
C ASP A 242 35.05 16.74 -5.56
N ARG A 243 34.19 16.46 -6.55
CA ARG A 243 34.37 16.91 -7.94
C ARG A 243 34.29 18.42 -8.13
N LEU A 244 33.65 19.15 -7.22
CA LEU A 244 33.57 20.62 -7.28
C LEU A 244 34.72 21.31 -6.59
N ASN A 245 35.28 20.68 -5.55
CA ASN A 245 36.49 21.18 -4.89
C ASN A 245 37.75 20.99 -5.76
N THR A 246 37.72 20.05 -6.69
CA THR A 246 38.85 19.73 -7.59
C THR A 246 38.78 20.44 -8.94
N ALA A 247 37.64 21.01 -9.33
CA ALA A 247 37.48 21.70 -10.60
C ALA A 247 38.03 23.14 -10.56
N PRO A 248 38.74 23.62 -11.60
CA PRO A 248 39.24 24.99 -11.67
C PRO A 248 38.07 26.00 -11.65
N VAL A 249 38.22 27.05 -10.83
CA VAL A 249 37.16 28.01 -10.49
C VAL A 249 37.19 29.20 -11.47
N PRO A 250 36.23 29.34 -12.39
CA PRO A 250 35.98 30.65 -13.00
C PRO A 250 35.44 31.62 -11.93
N PRO A 251 35.63 32.94 -12.07
CA PRO A 251 35.09 33.92 -11.12
C PRO A 251 33.55 33.94 -11.23
N ALA A 252 32.92 32.98 -10.56
CA ALA A 252 31.48 32.80 -10.54
C ALA A 252 30.94 33.22 -9.16
N ASP A 253 29.78 33.87 -9.20
CA ASP A 253 28.99 34.21 -8.02
C ASP A 253 28.75 32.96 -7.15
N VAL A 254 28.75 33.13 -5.83
CA VAL A 254 28.53 32.07 -4.83
C VAL A 254 27.21 31.34 -5.12
N MET A 255 26.20 32.08 -5.60
CA MET A 255 24.92 31.53 -6.04
C MET A 255 25.04 30.57 -7.23
N GLU A 256 25.84 30.93 -8.23
CA GLU A 256 26.07 30.09 -9.42
C GLU A 256 26.86 28.82 -9.05
N ARG A 257 27.80 28.94 -8.09
CA ARG A 257 28.50 27.78 -7.53
C ARG A 257 27.55 26.84 -6.78
N GLY A 258 26.66 27.39 -5.95
CA GLY A 258 25.63 26.62 -5.24
C GLY A 258 24.68 25.90 -6.20
N LYS A 259 24.22 26.58 -7.26
CA LYS A 259 23.36 25.99 -8.29
C LYS A 259 24.03 24.82 -9.01
N ARG A 260 25.30 24.98 -9.41
CA ARG A 260 26.08 23.90 -10.06
C ARG A 260 26.32 22.71 -9.15
N LEU A 261 26.51 22.95 -7.85
CA LEU A 261 26.59 21.89 -6.85
C LEU A 261 25.31 21.08 -6.81
N LEU A 262 24.17 21.74 -6.62
CA LEU A 262 22.86 21.06 -6.55
C LEU A 262 22.58 20.27 -7.84
N GLN A 263 22.88 20.83 -9.01
CA GLN A 263 22.71 20.14 -10.29
C GLN A 263 23.59 18.89 -10.41
N LYS A 264 24.89 18.99 -10.06
CA LYS A 264 25.80 17.82 -10.09
C LYS A 264 25.38 16.74 -9.10
N CYS A 265 24.92 17.12 -7.92
CA CYS A 265 24.39 16.20 -6.93
C CYS A 265 23.15 15.48 -7.47
N ALA A 266 22.20 16.23 -8.04
CA ALA A 266 20.99 15.66 -8.62
C ALA A 266 21.30 14.71 -9.79
N HIS A 267 22.19 15.08 -10.70
CA HIS A 267 22.57 14.22 -11.83
C HIS A 267 23.29 12.96 -11.35
N ALA A 268 24.16 13.05 -10.34
CA ALA A 268 24.82 11.90 -9.76
C ALA A 268 23.83 10.98 -9.04
N MET A 269 22.83 11.54 -8.35
CA MET A 269 21.77 10.76 -7.70
C MET A 269 20.94 9.99 -8.74
N ILE A 270 20.54 10.64 -9.84
CA ILE A 270 19.77 10.00 -10.92
C ILE A 270 20.61 8.93 -11.63
N ALA A 271 21.88 9.23 -11.95
CA ALA A 271 22.74 8.31 -12.70
C ALA A 271 23.11 7.03 -11.93
N ASN A 272 23.05 7.06 -10.59
CA ASN A 272 23.29 5.89 -9.75
C ASN A 272 21.98 5.29 -9.21
N GLN A 273 20.83 5.72 -9.72
CA GLN A 273 19.56 5.12 -9.34
C GLN A 273 19.34 3.85 -10.16
N GLU A 274 19.37 2.70 -9.48
CA GLU A 274 19.02 1.43 -10.08
C GLU A 274 17.49 1.29 -10.16
N LEU A 275 17.00 0.80 -11.30
CA LEU A 275 15.59 0.51 -11.52
C LEU A 275 15.46 -0.97 -11.89
N SER A 276 14.39 -1.60 -11.41
CA SER A 276 14.15 -3.00 -11.74
C SER A 276 13.72 -3.17 -13.20
N GLY A 277 14.08 -4.31 -13.81
CA GLY A 277 13.62 -4.65 -15.16
C GLY A 277 12.09 -4.53 -15.33
N PRO A 278 11.27 -5.05 -14.38
CA PRO A 278 9.83 -4.85 -14.39
C PRO A 278 9.38 -3.38 -14.35
N GLN A 279 10.02 -2.51 -13.55
CA GLN A 279 9.71 -1.07 -13.54
C GLN A 279 9.98 -0.42 -14.89
N VAL A 280 11.14 -0.68 -15.46
CA VAL A 280 11.52 -0.15 -16.77
C VAL A 280 10.54 -0.63 -17.84
N ALA A 281 10.19 -1.93 -17.83
CA ALA A 281 9.21 -2.48 -18.76
C ALA A 281 7.83 -1.83 -18.61
N ALA A 282 7.33 -1.67 -17.38
CA ALA A 282 6.04 -1.03 -17.13
C ALA A 282 6.02 0.43 -17.61
N TYR A 283 7.11 1.17 -17.39
CA TYR A 283 7.26 2.54 -17.87
C TYR A 283 7.28 2.60 -19.40
N LEU A 284 8.07 1.75 -20.07
CA LEU A 284 8.16 1.70 -21.53
C LEU A 284 6.84 1.27 -22.19
N LEU A 285 6.04 0.44 -21.51
CA LEU A 285 4.71 0.03 -21.96
C LEU A 285 3.62 1.06 -21.65
N GLY A 286 3.96 2.17 -21.01
CA GLY A 286 3.01 3.24 -20.69
C GLY A 286 2.02 2.88 -19.58
N PHE A 287 2.34 1.92 -18.71
CA PHE A 287 1.47 1.54 -17.59
C PHE A 287 1.50 2.55 -16.43
N GLY A 288 2.50 3.44 -16.41
CA GLY A 288 2.67 4.42 -15.34
C GLY A 288 3.04 3.80 -13.98
N ASP A 289 3.08 4.65 -12.96
CA ASP A 289 3.40 4.31 -11.57
C ASP A 289 2.22 4.57 -10.61
N HIS A 290 1.06 4.99 -11.13
CA HIS A 290 -0.15 5.21 -10.35
C HIS A 290 -1.42 5.06 -11.20
N TYR A 291 -2.53 4.82 -10.51
CA TYR A 291 -3.86 4.71 -11.10
C TYR A 291 -4.83 5.58 -10.30
N THR A 292 -5.48 6.53 -10.95
CA THR A 292 -6.44 7.41 -10.26
C THR A 292 -7.76 7.49 -10.99
N SER A 293 -8.81 7.64 -10.21
CA SER A 293 -10.17 7.95 -10.67
C SER A 293 -10.41 9.45 -10.80
N HIS A 294 -9.68 10.26 -10.02
CA HIS A 294 -9.84 11.70 -9.94
C HIS A 294 -8.53 12.42 -10.28
N CYS A 295 -8.67 13.69 -10.63
CA CYS A 295 -7.54 14.62 -10.76
C CYS A 295 -7.20 15.19 -9.37
N PHE A 296 -5.90 15.35 -9.11
CA PHE A 296 -5.40 15.92 -7.87
C PHE A 296 -4.56 17.16 -8.17
N ARG A 297 -4.68 18.21 -7.33
CA ARG A 297 -3.74 19.34 -7.33
C ARG A 297 -2.64 19.16 -6.30
N GLY A 298 -1.48 19.68 -6.65
CA GLY A 298 -0.41 19.91 -5.68
C GLY A 298 -0.86 20.88 -4.59
N LEU A 299 -0.93 20.39 -3.36
CA LEU A 299 -1.11 21.22 -2.18
C LEU A 299 0.27 21.58 -1.60
N LEU A 300 0.62 22.86 -1.65
CA LEU A 300 1.82 23.37 -0.97
C LEU A 300 1.58 23.38 0.54
N TRP A 301 1.74 22.23 1.19
CA TRP A 301 1.36 22.00 2.58
C TRP A 301 1.82 23.10 3.53
N LYS A 302 3.09 23.53 3.44
CA LYS A 302 3.63 24.61 4.29
C LYS A 302 2.98 25.97 4.07
N ALA A 303 2.65 26.31 2.82
CA ALA A 303 1.95 27.56 2.52
C ALA A 303 0.50 27.51 3.03
N PHE A 304 -0.16 26.36 2.88
CA PHE A 304 -1.50 26.11 3.38
C PHE A 304 -1.55 26.13 4.92
N GLU A 305 -0.67 25.39 5.59
CA GLU A 305 -0.50 25.39 7.05
C GLU A 305 -0.30 26.81 7.57
N GLY A 306 0.63 27.58 6.99
CA GLY A 306 0.86 28.97 7.37
C GLY A 306 -0.32 29.90 7.06
N HIS A 307 -1.18 29.57 6.08
CA HIS A 307 -2.43 30.30 5.83
C HIS A 307 -3.47 30.01 6.91
N VAL A 308 -3.68 28.73 7.25
CA VAL A 308 -4.60 28.30 8.30
C VAL A 308 -4.17 28.87 9.65
N GLU A 309 -2.89 28.75 10.03
CA GLU A 309 -2.36 29.25 11.30
C GLU A 309 -2.53 30.78 11.47
N ARG A 310 -2.49 31.53 10.36
CA ARG A 310 -2.76 32.99 10.39
C ARG A 310 -4.22 33.32 10.67
N GLN A 311 -5.15 32.45 10.30
CA GLN A 311 -6.59 32.65 10.48
C GLN A 311 -7.11 32.03 11.78
N LEU A 312 -6.58 30.87 12.12
CA LEU A 312 -6.92 30.05 13.28
C LEU A 312 -5.61 29.67 13.99
N PRO A 313 -5.01 30.60 14.75
CA PRO A 313 -3.76 30.33 15.44
C PRO A 313 -3.95 29.17 16.41
N SER A 314 -3.12 28.14 16.31
CA SER A 314 -3.16 27.04 17.25
C SER A 314 -2.58 27.51 18.58
N ALA A 315 -3.35 27.35 19.66
CA ALA A 315 -2.92 27.71 21.02
C ALA A 315 -1.69 26.90 21.47
N GLU A 316 -1.54 25.68 20.94
CA GLU A 316 -0.45 24.74 21.23
C GLU A 316 0.88 25.15 20.57
N CYS A 317 0.81 25.84 19.42
CA CYS A 317 1.98 26.31 18.67
C CYS A 317 2.49 27.68 19.15
N ASN A 318 1.66 28.43 19.90
CA ASN A 318 1.96 29.76 20.42
C ASN A 318 2.47 29.77 21.88
N VAL A 319 2.95 28.65 22.41
CA VAL A 319 3.69 28.67 23.67
C VAL A 319 4.99 29.43 23.43
N SER A 320 4.96 30.73 23.75
CA SER A 320 6.16 31.56 23.77
C SER A 320 7.22 30.84 24.57
N MET A 321 8.46 30.80 24.08
CA MET A 321 9.61 30.31 24.81
C MET A 321 9.90 31.20 26.03
N SER A 322 9.03 31.17 27.03
CA SER A 322 9.30 31.66 28.37
C SER A 322 9.73 30.46 29.20
N HIS A 323 11.05 30.30 29.36
CA HIS A 323 11.75 29.44 30.32
C HIS A 323 10.87 28.41 31.06
N VAL A 324 10.64 27.25 30.43
CA VAL A 324 10.35 26.04 31.19
C VAL A 324 11.71 25.43 31.52
N GLN A 325 12.15 25.55 32.78
CA GLN A 325 13.17 24.66 33.31
C GLN A 325 12.64 23.24 33.16
N VAL A 326 13.26 22.46 32.28
CA VAL A 326 12.97 21.03 32.10
C VAL A 326 13.29 20.34 33.43
N PRO A 327 12.30 19.81 34.17
CA PRO A 327 12.58 18.90 35.26
C PRO A 327 13.11 17.61 34.63
N HIS A 328 14.20 17.09 35.18
CA HIS A 328 14.77 15.82 34.78
C HIS A 328 13.66 14.75 34.75
N PRO A 329 13.42 14.05 33.63
CA PRO A 329 12.34 13.08 33.56
C PRO A 329 12.76 11.81 34.30
N GLU A 330 12.11 11.53 35.43
CA GLU A 330 11.85 10.16 35.85
C GLU A 330 10.77 9.57 34.93
N ALA A 331 11.03 8.36 34.45
CA ALA A 331 10.30 7.68 33.40
C ALA A 331 8.82 7.38 33.72
N PRO A 332 7.98 7.30 32.67
CA PRO A 332 7.44 5.97 32.33
C PRO A 332 7.57 5.69 30.81
N ALA A 333 8.63 4.97 30.46
CA ALA A 333 9.06 4.69 29.08
C ALA A 333 8.36 3.49 28.40
N ALA A 334 7.28 2.96 28.96
CA ALA A 334 6.72 1.68 28.49
C ALA A 334 5.65 1.82 27.37
N ALA A 335 4.80 2.86 27.42
CA ALA A 335 3.66 2.96 26.50
C ALA A 335 3.98 3.67 25.17
N ALA A 336 4.84 4.70 25.19
CA ALA A 336 5.21 5.44 23.98
C ALA A 336 6.22 4.68 23.09
N ALA A 337 7.02 3.79 23.69
CA ALA A 337 7.97 2.96 22.95
C ALA A 337 7.29 1.87 22.11
N ALA A 338 6.13 1.36 22.54
CA ALA A 338 5.36 0.35 21.81
C ALA A 338 4.71 0.93 20.53
N ALA A 339 4.18 2.15 20.58
CA ALA A 339 3.58 2.82 19.43
C ALA A 339 4.63 3.25 18.37
N ALA A 340 5.81 3.70 18.81
CA ALA A 340 6.90 4.07 17.91
C ALA A 340 7.56 2.85 17.25
N ALA A 341 7.62 1.70 17.95
CA ALA A 341 8.12 0.45 17.38
C ALA A 341 7.22 -0.10 16.27
N ALA A 342 5.90 0.04 16.39
CA ALA A 342 4.95 -0.36 15.33
C ALA A 342 5.06 0.52 14.07
N ALA A 343 5.30 1.82 14.23
CA ALA A 343 5.49 2.75 13.10
C ALA A 343 6.84 2.57 12.40
N ALA A 344 7.93 2.34 13.16
CA ALA A 344 9.24 2.02 12.59
C ALA A 344 9.26 0.62 11.94
N ALA A 345 8.39 -0.29 12.39
CA ALA A 345 8.29 -1.62 11.82
C ALA A 345 7.68 -1.66 10.41
N ALA A 346 6.90 -0.65 10.01
CA ALA A 346 6.29 -0.59 8.68
C ALA A 346 7.28 -0.13 7.58
N ALA A 347 8.22 0.76 7.90
CA ALA A 347 9.00 1.51 6.91
C ALA A 347 10.16 0.75 6.22
N ASP A 348 10.67 -0.35 6.81
CA ASP A 348 11.99 -0.86 6.42
C ASP A 348 11.92 -2.23 5.71
N GLY A 349 11.60 -2.23 4.41
CA GLY A 349 11.43 -3.40 3.54
C GLY A 349 12.67 -3.75 2.71
N ASP A 350 13.84 -3.87 3.34
CA ASP A 350 15.11 -4.16 2.67
C ASP A 350 15.44 -5.67 2.63
N ASP A 351 15.56 -6.20 1.41
CA ASP A 351 16.27 -7.41 1.03
C ASP A 351 17.33 -7.00 -0.01
N ASP A 352 18.63 -7.21 0.25
CA ASP A 352 19.68 -6.96 -0.73
C ASP A 352 20.71 -8.11 -0.75
N ALA A 353 20.98 -8.62 -1.95
CA ALA A 353 22.11 -9.46 -2.32
C ALA A 353 22.43 -9.18 -3.80
N GLY A 354 23.48 -8.39 -4.04
CA GLY A 354 23.78 -7.78 -5.34
C GLY A 354 24.52 -8.63 -6.37
N SER A 355 24.76 -8.04 -7.55
CA SER A 355 26.02 -8.11 -8.33
C SER A 355 25.98 -7.30 -9.63
N ASP A 356 27.14 -6.68 -9.92
CA ASP A 356 27.77 -6.15 -11.16
C ASP A 356 27.05 -6.41 -12.51
N ASN A 357 27.00 -5.52 -13.53
CA ASN A 357 28.11 -4.83 -14.21
C ASN A 357 27.59 -4.05 -15.46
N SER A 358 28.33 -2.99 -15.80
CA SER A 358 28.68 -2.43 -17.14
C SER A 358 27.64 -1.95 -18.19
N ASP A 359 27.90 -0.69 -18.57
CA ASP A 359 27.91 -0.10 -19.94
C ASP A 359 26.68 0.61 -20.53
N ALA A 360 26.83 1.94 -20.54
CA ALA A 360 26.86 2.82 -21.72
C ALA A 360 25.59 3.51 -22.25
N SER A 361 25.71 4.84 -22.23
CA SER A 361 25.50 5.80 -23.32
C SER A 361 24.19 6.60 -23.38
N ASP A 362 24.43 7.91 -23.47
CA ASP A 362 23.52 9.04 -23.49
C ASP A 362 22.53 9.04 -24.68
N ALA A 363 21.31 9.52 -24.42
CA ALA A 363 20.52 10.24 -25.42
C ALA A 363 19.67 11.33 -24.76
N ASP A 364 19.86 12.53 -25.29
CA ASP A 364 19.21 13.81 -25.00
C ASP A 364 17.81 13.90 -25.67
N VAL A 365 17.12 15.01 -25.42
CA VAL A 365 15.84 15.51 -25.98
C VAL A 365 14.61 15.09 -25.16
N GLY A 366 13.72 15.95 -24.69
CA GLY A 366 13.50 17.37 -24.93
C GLY A 366 11.98 17.63 -24.97
N GLN A 367 11.55 18.59 -24.15
CA GLN A 367 10.40 19.48 -24.34
C GLN A 367 8.95 19.06 -24.03
N THR A 368 8.36 19.93 -23.20
CA THR A 368 7.04 20.60 -23.30
C THR A 368 5.77 19.94 -22.75
N SER A 369 5.23 20.63 -21.72
CA SER A 369 3.84 20.63 -21.25
C SER A 369 2.89 21.30 -22.26
N PRO A 370 1.57 21.03 -22.18
CA PRO A 370 0.62 21.97 -21.53
C PRO A 370 -0.45 21.24 -20.67
N GLN A 371 -0.91 21.75 -19.51
CA GLN A 371 -2.03 22.69 -19.29
C GLN A 371 -3.32 22.28 -20.05
N LEU A 372 -4.54 22.16 -19.52
CA LEU A 372 -5.27 22.42 -18.26
C LEU A 372 -6.50 21.48 -18.30
N GLU A 373 -7.11 21.05 -17.20
CA GLU A 373 -8.39 21.58 -16.69
C GLU A 373 -8.74 20.79 -15.41
N GLU A 374 -9.16 21.45 -14.34
CA GLU A 374 -9.88 20.81 -13.22
C GLU A 374 -11.06 21.69 -12.84
N GLU A 375 -12.13 21.02 -12.43
CA GLU A 375 -12.79 21.24 -11.16
C GLU A 375 -13.37 19.89 -10.69
N VAL A 376 -13.70 19.76 -9.39
CA VAL A 376 -14.30 18.61 -8.68
C VAL A 376 -13.29 17.67 -7.97
N ALA A 377 -12.83 18.05 -6.76
CA ALA A 377 -12.15 17.15 -5.83
C ALA A 377 -12.28 17.63 -4.37
N VAL A 378 -13.43 17.43 -3.72
CA VAL A 378 -13.57 17.64 -2.25
C VAL A 378 -14.34 16.52 -1.52
N ASP A 379 -15.17 15.71 -2.19
CA ASP A 379 -16.12 14.78 -1.52
C ASP A 379 -15.63 13.32 -1.28
N ILE A 380 -14.32 13.05 -1.28
CA ILE A 380 -13.80 11.65 -1.24
C ILE A 380 -13.32 11.22 0.15
N LEU A 381 -12.96 12.16 1.03
CA LEU A 381 -12.27 11.83 2.29
C LEU A 381 -13.19 11.31 3.41
N GLU A 382 -14.51 11.32 3.24
CA GLU A 382 -15.48 10.97 4.29
C GLU A 382 -16.15 9.59 4.13
N ASP A 383 -15.81 8.81 3.10
CA ASP A 383 -16.40 7.49 2.83
C ASP A 383 -15.43 6.35 3.18
N THR A 384 -15.96 5.17 3.54
CA THR A 384 -15.11 3.97 3.71
C THR A 384 -14.58 3.44 2.38
N GLY A 385 -13.37 2.87 2.46
CA GLY A 385 -12.74 2.19 1.35
C GLY A 385 -12.21 0.80 1.70
N TRP A 386 -11.85 0.08 0.65
CA TRP A 386 -11.07 -1.15 0.70
C TRP A 386 -9.60 -0.81 0.45
N MET A 387 -8.70 -1.40 1.23
CA MET A 387 -7.28 -1.37 0.94
C MET A 387 -6.87 -2.70 0.30
N TRP A 388 -6.08 -2.62 -0.76
CA TRP A 388 -5.56 -3.78 -1.47
C TRP A 388 -4.08 -3.57 -1.76
N GLN A 389 -3.26 -4.56 -1.38
CA GLN A 389 -1.87 -4.68 -1.81
C GLN A 389 -1.76 -5.92 -2.69
N ALA A 390 -0.96 -5.90 -3.76
CA ALA A 390 -0.54 -7.09 -4.50
C ALA A 390 0.82 -6.96 -5.15
#